data_AF-A0AAW2K4U4-F1
#
_entry.id   AF-A0AAW2K4U4-F1
#
_cell.length_a   1.000
_cell.length_b   1.000
_cell.length_c   1.000
_cell.angle_alpha   90.00
_cell.angle_beta   90.00
_cell.angle_gamma   90.00
#
_symmetry.space_group_name_H-M   'P 1'
#
loop_
_entity.id
_entity.type
_entity.pdbx_description
1 polymer ?
#
loop_
_entity_poly.entity_id
_entity_poly.type
_entity_poly.pdbx_seq_one_letter_code
_entity_poly.pdbx_strand_id
1 'polypeptide(L)'
;MDFEFRRAREKLEKDQRERKERAKLKLERERKAKEEAVRQRQAIEAAQRDRRLVAAEAEAKANQLAEESLLAGRGVNFCRILEAVPYEGSGDKIKLPPSCFTELSEQGAFDKGPLHFSLSVIHQEAPLGADSAKKELLRKTHAGVLEFTADEGFVALPVCVYSLQL
;
A
#
# COMPACT_ATOMS: atom_id res chain seq x y z
N MET A 1 1.02 30.86 82.29
CA MET A 1 1.70 29.69 81.70
C MET A 1 0.87 29.02 80.58
N ASP A 2 -0.18 29.67 80.03
CA ASP A 2 -1.09 29.04 79.04
C ASP A 2 -0.83 29.44 77.58
N PHE A 3 -0.10 30.54 77.35
CA PHE A 3 0.14 31.10 76.01
C PHE A 3 1.15 30.27 75.20
N GLU A 4 2.18 29.74 75.87
CA GLU A 4 3.19 28.89 75.23
C GLU A 4 2.63 27.51 74.86
N PHE A 5 1.75 26.96 75.69
CA PHE A 5 1.08 25.68 75.43
C PHE A 5 0.14 25.77 74.22
N ARG A 6 -0.60 26.86 74.08
CA ARG A 6 -1.45 27.11 72.90
C ARG A 6 -0.64 27.29 71.62
N ARG A 7 0.47 28.05 71.67
CA ARG A 7 1.36 28.27 70.52
C ARG A 7 2.08 26.99 70.07
N ALA A 8 2.47 26.13 71.01
CA ALA A 8 3.07 24.83 70.73
C ALA A 8 2.08 23.88 70.05
N ARG A 9 0.81 23.85 70.51
CA ARG A 9 -0.26 23.05 69.92
C ARG A 9 -0.65 23.51 68.52
N GLU A 10 -0.74 24.83 68.30
CA GLU A 10 -1.05 25.40 66.99
C GLU A 10 0.05 25.12 65.96
N LYS A 11 1.32 25.22 66.36
CA LYS A 11 2.46 24.82 65.50
C LYS A 11 2.40 23.34 65.13
N LEU A 12 2.12 22.48 66.11
CA LEU A 12 2.04 21.04 65.89
C LEU A 12 0.86 20.66 64.97
N GLU A 13 -0.29 21.32 65.09
CA GLU A 13 -1.42 21.11 64.19
C GLU A 13 -1.14 21.61 62.76
N LYS A 14 -0.47 22.76 62.60
CA LYS A 14 -0.03 23.26 61.29
C LYS A 14 0.97 22.31 60.63
N ASP A 15 1.98 21.85 61.37
CA ASP A 15 2.97 20.90 60.85
C ASP A 15 2.35 19.55 60.47
N GLN A 16 1.37 19.05 61.24
CA GLN A 16 0.64 17.83 60.88
C GLN A 16 -0.23 17.99 59.63
N ARG A 17 -0.87 19.15 59.46
CA ARG A 17 -1.66 19.46 58.26
C ARG A 17 -0.77 19.58 57.03
N GLU A 18 0.34 20.30 57.12
CA GLU A 18 1.29 20.43 56.01
C GLU A 18 1.90 19.08 55.60
N ARG A 19 2.23 18.21 56.56
CA ARG A 19 2.72 16.85 56.25
C ARG A 19 1.67 16.01 55.53
N LYS A 20 0.41 16.09 55.97
CA LYS A 20 -0.72 15.39 55.33
C LYS A 20 -0.97 15.92 53.92
N GLU A 21 -0.95 17.23 53.71
CA GLU A 21 -1.16 17.84 52.39
C GLU A 21 -0.01 17.53 51.43
N ARG A 22 1.25 17.61 51.89
CA ARG A 22 2.41 17.21 51.07
C ARG A 22 2.36 15.74 50.67
N ALA A 23 1.92 14.85 51.56
CA ALA A 23 1.75 13.43 51.25
C ALA A 23 0.62 13.21 50.21
N LYS A 24 -0.52 13.90 50.36
CA LYS A 24 -1.63 13.85 49.39
C LYS A 24 -1.21 14.36 48.00
N LEU A 25 -0.53 15.50 47.94
CA LEU A 25 -0.05 16.08 46.68
C LEU A 25 0.97 15.17 45.97
N LYS A 26 1.85 14.50 46.71
CA LYS A 26 2.78 13.51 46.12
C LYS A 26 2.03 12.31 45.54
N LEU A 27 1.06 11.78 46.28
CA LEU A 27 0.25 10.64 45.85
C LEU A 27 -0.60 10.98 44.62
N GLU A 28 -1.21 12.17 44.56
CA GLU A 28 -1.93 12.62 43.37
C GLU A 28 -1.03 12.82 42.15
N ARG A 29 0.18 13.35 42.33
CA ARG A 29 1.16 13.48 41.24
C ARG A 29 1.60 12.12 40.73
N GLU A 30 1.86 11.17 41.61
CA GLU A 30 2.21 9.80 41.22
C GLU A 30 1.06 9.09 40.51
N ARG A 31 -0.19 9.29 40.94
CA ARG A 31 -1.36 8.74 40.25
C ARG A 31 -1.52 9.31 38.84
N LYS A 32 -1.41 10.63 38.69
CA LYS A 32 -1.48 11.29 37.37
C LYS A 32 -0.35 10.83 36.44
N ALA A 33 0.88 10.74 36.95
CA ALA A 33 2.00 10.24 36.16
C ALA A 33 1.82 8.78 35.69
N LYS A 34 1.24 7.92 36.55
CA LYS A 34 0.92 6.53 36.17
C LYS A 34 -0.17 6.46 35.12
N GLU A 35 -1.22 7.27 35.26
CA GLU A 35 -2.32 7.32 34.27
C GLU A 35 -1.84 7.85 32.91
N GLU A 36 -0.99 8.87 32.90
CA GLU A 36 -0.38 9.40 31.67
C GLU A 36 0.53 8.37 31.00
N ALA A 37 1.34 7.64 31.77
CA ALA A 37 2.19 6.58 31.24
C ALA A 37 1.36 5.43 30.61
N VAL A 38 0.24 5.06 31.23
CA VAL A 38 -0.68 4.06 30.67
C VAL A 38 -1.33 4.59 29.38
N ARG A 39 -1.80 5.84 29.36
CA ARG A 39 -2.36 6.46 28.15
C ARG A 39 -1.36 6.52 27.00
N GLN A 40 -0.11 6.90 27.28
CA GLN A 40 0.95 6.93 26.28
C GLN A 40 1.24 5.53 25.73
N ARG A 41 1.33 4.52 26.62
CA ARG A 41 1.51 3.13 26.19
C ARG A 41 0.36 2.63 25.33
N GLN A 42 -0.88 2.91 25.71
CA GLN A 42 -2.07 2.54 24.95
C GLN A 42 -2.12 3.23 23.59
N ALA A 43 -1.74 4.51 23.51
CA ALA A 43 -1.69 5.25 22.25
C ALA A 43 -0.63 4.67 21.29
N ILE A 44 0.54 4.29 21.80
CA ILE A 44 1.60 3.66 21.00
C ILE A 44 1.15 2.27 20.53
N GLU A 45 0.54 1.47 21.40
CA GLU A 45 0.05 0.14 21.06
C GLU A 45 -1.10 0.18 20.03
N ALA A 46 -2.04 1.12 20.18
CA ALA A 46 -3.10 1.34 19.21
C ALA A 46 -2.53 1.72 17.84
N ALA A 47 -1.62 2.69 17.78
CA ALA A 47 -0.97 3.09 16.54
C ALA A 47 -0.19 1.94 15.87
N GLN A 48 0.44 1.06 16.66
CA GLN A 48 1.11 -0.13 16.13
C GLN A 48 0.13 -1.18 15.62
N ARG A 49 -1.00 -1.39 16.29
CA ARG A 49 -2.06 -2.30 15.82
C ARG A 49 -2.67 -1.81 14.52
N ASP A 50 -2.97 -0.52 14.42
CA ASP A 50 -3.52 0.07 13.19
C ASP A 50 -2.54 -0.10 12.02
N ARG A 51 -1.24 0.14 12.25
CA ARG A 51 -0.20 -0.10 11.24
C ARG A 51 -0.14 -1.58 10.82
N ARG A 52 -0.27 -2.52 11.75
CA ARG A 52 -0.30 -3.95 11.45
C ARG A 52 -1.53 -4.34 10.65
N LEU A 53 -2.70 -3.78 10.98
CA LEU A 53 -3.94 -4.03 10.25
C LEU A 53 -3.85 -3.50 8.81
N VAL A 54 -3.39 -2.28 8.63
CA VAL A 54 -3.21 -1.69 7.29
C VAL A 54 -2.21 -2.50 6.45
N ALA A 55 -1.10 -2.93 7.06
CA ALA A 55 -0.13 -3.78 6.38
C ALA A 55 -0.73 -5.14 5.97
N ALA A 56 -1.46 -5.79 6.87
CA ALA A 56 -2.11 -7.07 6.60
C ALA A 56 -3.22 -6.95 5.54
N GLU A 57 -4.00 -5.87 5.54
CA GLU A 57 -5.01 -5.62 4.51
C GLU A 57 -4.37 -5.36 3.14
N ALA A 58 -3.27 -4.62 3.09
CA ALA A 58 -2.54 -4.37 1.85
C ALA A 58 -1.96 -5.69 1.28
N GLU A 59 -1.38 -6.53 2.14
CA GLU A 59 -0.89 -7.85 1.76
C GLU A 59 -2.01 -8.77 1.28
N ALA A 60 -3.13 -8.83 2.00
CA ALA A 60 -4.29 -9.64 1.62
C ALA A 60 -4.86 -9.21 0.25
N LYS A 61 -4.96 -7.90 0.00
CA LYS A 61 -5.41 -7.38 -1.31
C LYS A 61 -4.42 -7.69 -2.42
N ALA A 62 -3.12 -7.58 -2.17
CA ALA A 62 -2.09 -7.94 -3.15
C ALA A 62 -2.15 -9.43 -3.51
N ASN A 63 -2.31 -10.29 -2.50
CA ASN A 63 -2.45 -11.74 -2.70
C ASN A 63 -3.73 -12.07 -3.48
N GLN A 64 -4.87 -11.45 -3.15
CA GLN A 64 -6.12 -11.63 -3.90
C GLN A 64 -5.95 -11.25 -5.37
N LEU A 65 -5.35 -10.10 -5.68
CA LEU A 65 -5.12 -9.69 -7.06
C LEU A 65 -4.16 -10.63 -7.80
N ALA A 66 -3.15 -11.15 -7.12
CA ALA A 66 -2.22 -12.13 -7.70
C ALA A 66 -2.94 -13.46 -8.01
N GLU A 67 -3.77 -13.95 -7.08
CA GLU A 67 -4.58 -15.16 -7.28
C GLU A 67 -5.61 -14.97 -8.41
N GLU A 68 -6.30 -13.84 -8.47
CA GLU A 68 -7.22 -13.50 -9.56
C GLU A 68 -6.50 -13.46 -10.92
N SER A 69 -5.29 -12.88 -10.96
CA SER A 69 -4.48 -12.84 -12.19
C SER A 69 -4.06 -14.24 -12.63
N LEU A 70 -3.67 -15.11 -11.69
CA LEU A 70 -3.36 -16.51 -11.96
C LEU A 70 -4.57 -17.27 -12.48
N LEU A 71 -5.75 -17.08 -11.87
CA LEU A 71 -6.98 -17.73 -12.30
C LEU A 71 -7.42 -17.25 -13.69
N ALA A 72 -7.39 -15.94 -13.93
CA ALA A 72 -7.73 -15.35 -15.23
C ALA A 72 -6.79 -15.82 -16.35
N GLY A 73 -5.49 -15.93 -16.06
CA GLY A 73 -4.49 -16.46 -16.98
C GLY A 73 -4.49 -17.98 -17.13
N ARG A 74 -5.48 -18.70 -16.58
CA ARG A 74 -5.53 -20.18 -16.56
C ARG A 74 -4.24 -20.79 -16.00
N GLY A 75 -3.64 -20.18 -14.98
CA GLY A 75 -2.37 -20.56 -14.38
C GLY A 75 -1.12 -20.07 -15.13
N VAL A 76 -1.25 -19.09 -16.03
CA VAL A 76 -0.14 -18.35 -16.66
C VAL A 76 -0.16 -16.95 -16.08
N ASN A 77 0.94 -16.50 -15.48
CA ASN A 77 1.09 -15.12 -15.02
C ASN A 77 2.23 -14.48 -15.78
N PHE A 78 1.87 -13.62 -16.74
CA PHE A 78 2.79 -12.96 -17.63
C PHE A 78 2.47 -11.46 -17.68
N CYS A 79 3.39 -10.64 -17.18
CA CYS A 79 3.31 -9.18 -17.24
C CYS A 79 4.69 -8.64 -17.61
N ARG A 80 4.77 -7.95 -18.75
CA ARG A 80 5.99 -7.31 -19.25
C ARG A 80 5.68 -5.88 -19.65
N ILE A 81 6.60 -4.99 -19.32
CA ILE A 81 6.60 -3.61 -19.81
C ILE A 81 7.52 -3.60 -21.04
N LEU A 82 6.98 -3.20 -22.18
CA LEU A 82 7.67 -3.15 -23.47
C LEU A 82 7.41 -1.80 -24.13
N GLU A 83 8.38 -1.33 -24.90
CA GLU A 83 8.25 -0.08 -25.65
C GLU A 83 7.42 -0.32 -26.93
N ALA A 84 6.37 0.50 -27.12
CA ALA A 84 5.44 0.33 -28.22
C ALA A 84 5.98 0.94 -29.52
N VAL A 85 6.10 0.11 -30.56
CA VAL A 85 6.53 0.52 -31.91
C VAL A 85 5.38 0.31 -32.88
N PRO A 86 5.00 1.31 -33.69
CA PRO A 86 3.96 1.14 -34.70
C PRO A 86 4.44 0.22 -35.83
N TYR A 87 3.57 -0.66 -36.32
CA TYR A 87 3.81 -1.43 -37.53
C TYR A 87 2.58 -1.46 -38.45
N GLU A 88 2.83 -1.67 -39.74
CA GLU A 88 1.79 -1.82 -40.77
C GLU A 88 1.17 -3.23 -40.68
N GLY A 89 0.24 -3.38 -39.74
CA GLY A 89 -0.54 -4.60 -39.52
C GLY A 89 -2.03 -4.36 -39.69
N SER A 90 -2.76 -5.40 -40.10
CA SER A 90 -4.22 -5.39 -40.09
C SER A 90 -4.77 -6.06 -38.83
N GLY A 91 -5.76 -5.40 -38.21
CA GLY A 91 -6.49 -5.93 -37.05
C GLY A 91 -5.92 -5.53 -35.68
N ASP A 92 -6.20 -6.39 -34.70
CA ASP A 92 -5.90 -6.24 -33.26
C ASP A 92 -4.73 -7.11 -32.80
N LYS A 93 -3.94 -7.63 -33.74
CA LYS A 93 -2.87 -8.58 -33.44
C LYS A 93 -1.54 -7.84 -33.26
N ILE A 94 -0.78 -8.19 -32.23
CA ILE A 94 0.50 -7.56 -31.91
C ILE A 94 1.66 -8.52 -32.16
N LYS A 95 2.88 -8.00 -32.29
CA LYS A 95 4.09 -8.82 -32.32
C LYS A 95 4.87 -8.65 -31.02
N LEU A 96 5.26 -9.77 -30.44
CA LEU A 96 6.04 -9.80 -29.20
C LEU A 96 7.49 -10.21 -29.46
N PRO A 97 8.41 -9.94 -28.53
CA PRO A 97 9.75 -10.49 -28.57
C PRO A 97 9.79 -12.01 -28.44
N PRO A 98 10.78 -12.69 -29.05
CA PRO A 98 11.04 -14.11 -28.84
C PRO A 98 11.20 -14.50 -27.36
N SER A 99 11.77 -13.64 -26.51
CA SER A 99 11.87 -13.91 -25.07
C SER A 99 10.50 -14.16 -24.41
N CYS A 100 9.46 -13.46 -24.87
CA CYS A 100 8.10 -13.63 -24.37
C CYS A 100 7.53 -15.00 -24.77
N PHE A 101 7.89 -15.50 -25.96
CA PHE A 101 7.50 -16.84 -26.40
C PHE A 101 8.07 -17.92 -25.48
N THR A 102 9.35 -17.83 -25.13
CA THR A 102 10.01 -18.80 -24.25
C THR A 102 9.36 -18.83 -22.88
N GLU A 103 9.12 -17.67 -22.27
CA GLU A 103 8.48 -17.55 -20.94
C GLU A 103 7.04 -18.10 -20.95
N LEU A 104 6.25 -17.78 -21.98
CA LEU A 104 4.90 -18.32 -22.15
C LEU A 104 4.89 -19.83 -22.42
N SER A 105 5.90 -20.33 -23.13
CA SER A 105 6.08 -21.77 -23.41
C SER A 105 6.43 -22.54 -22.14
N GLU A 106 7.34 -22.01 -21.31
CA GLU A 106 7.71 -22.60 -20.01
C GLU A 106 6.49 -22.72 -19.07
N GLN A 107 5.57 -21.76 -19.14
CA GLN A 107 4.31 -21.78 -18.37
C GLN A 107 3.19 -22.61 -19.02
N GLY A 108 3.45 -23.26 -20.17
CA GLY A 108 2.46 -24.07 -20.90
C GLY A 108 1.27 -23.25 -21.39
N ALA A 109 1.49 -21.99 -21.79
CA ALA A 109 0.41 -21.09 -22.19
C ALA A 109 -0.23 -21.50 -23.53
N PHE A 110 0.56 -22.04 -24.45
CA PHE A 110 0.10 -22.46 -25.78
C PHE A 110 -0.82 -23.69 -25.74
N ASP A 111 -0.69 -24.54 -24.72
CA ASP A 111 -1.54 -25.73 -24.55
C ASP A 111 -2.95 -25.36 -24.06
N LYS A 112 -3.12 -24.16 -23.52
CA LYS A 112 -4.37 -23.69 -22.90
C LYS A 112 -5.32 -23.00 -23.88
N GLY A 113 -4.94 -22.92 -25.16
CA GLY A 113 -5.73 -22.34 -26.25
C GLY A 113 -5.21 -20.97 -26.74
N PRO A 114 -6.03 -20.22 -27.49
CA PRO A 114 -5.62 -18.94 -28.07
C PRO A 114 -5.24 -17.90 -27.00
N LEU A 115 -4.09 -17.25 -27.19
CA LEU A 115 -3.55 -16.26 -26.27
C LEU A 115 -4.07 -14.86 -26.57
N HIS A 116 -4.56 -14.19 -25.53
CA HIS A 116 -5.03 -12.81 -25.58
C HIS A 116 -4.37 -12.05 -24.44
N PHE A 117 -3.93 -10.82 -24.72
CA PHE A 117 -3.25 -9.98 -23.76
C PHE A 117 -4.07 -8.73 -23.50
N SER A 118 -4.04 -8.26 -22.24
CA SER A 118 -4.52 -6.93 -21.89
C SER A 118 -3.32 -5.98 -21.90
N LEU A 119 -3.41 -4.94 -22.70
CA LEU A 119 -2.41 -3.89 -22.80
C LEU A 119 -2.87 -2.70 -21.97
N SER A 120 -1.97 -2.14 -21.18
CA SER A 120 -2.20 -0.90 -20.42
C SER A 120 -1.05 0.06 -20.70
N VAL A 121 -1.39 1.30 -21.05
CA VAL A 121 -0.39 2.36 -21.30
C VAL A 121 0.16 2.84 -19.97
N ILE A 122 1.48 2.80 -19.82
CA ILE A 122 2.17 3.41 -18.67
C ILE A 122 2.63 4.79 -19.14
N HIS A 123 1.83 5.83 -18.87
CA HIS A 123 2.22 7.19 -19.22
C HIS A 123 3.29 7.66 -18.24
N GLN A 124 4.55 7.75 -18.69
CA GLN A 124 5.65 8.24 -17.87
C GLN A 124 5.66 9.78 -17.87
N GLU A 125 4.53 10.43 -17.61
CA GLU A 125 4.47 11.87 -17.39
C GLU A 125 3.11 12.24 -16.77
N ALA A 126 3.03 12.29 -15.45
CA ALA A 126 2.10 13.21 -14.80
C ALA A 126 2.77 13.85 -13.56
N PRO A 127 2.75 15.18 -13.45
CA PRO A 127 3.45 15.91 -12.42
C PRO A 127 2.76 15.75 -11.06
N LEU A 128 3.58 15.90 -10.01
CA LEU A 128 3.22 16.14 -8.63
C LEU A 128 1.90 16.92 -8.47
N GLY A 129 0.83 16.23 -8.10
CA GLY A 129 -0.47 16.85 -7.85
C GLY A 129 -1.43 15.82 -7.28
N ALA A 130 -1.51 15.76 -5.96
CA ALA A 130 -2.55 15.04 -5.24
C ALA A 130 -3.94 15.48 -5.73
N ASP A 131 -4.90 14.56 -5.64
CA ASP A 131 -6.34 14.74 -5.90
C ASP A 131 -6.88 14.48 -7.32
N SER A 132 -6.60 13.29 -7.86
CA SER A 132 -7.50 12.70 -8.86
C SER A 132 -7.64 11.19 -8.74
N ALA A 133 -8.35 10.73 -7.70
CA ALA A 133 -8.71 9.32 -7.50
C ALA A 133 -9.60 8.70 -8.61
N LYS A 134 -9.76 9.35 -9.79
CA LYS A 134 -10.68 8.93 -10.87
C LYS A 134 -10.31 9.30 -12.33
N LYS A 135 -9.16 9.93 -12.65
CA LYS A 135 -9.00 10.58 -13.98
C LYS A 135 -8.14 9.88 -15.03
N GLU A 136 -7.53 8.75 -14.74
CA GLU A 136 -7.05 7.85 -15.81
C GLU A 136 -7.48 6.43 -15.49
N LEU A 137 -8.66 6.06 -15.98
CA LEU A 137 -8.80 4.72 -16.53
C LEU A 137 -7.62 4.56 -17.49
N LEU A 138 -6.53 3.94 -17.02
CA LEU A 138 -5.50 3.36 -17.88
C LEU A 138 -6.27 2.64 -18.98
N ARG A 139 -6.29 3.19 -20.20
CA ARG A 139 -7.09 2.62 -21.30
C ARG A 139 -6.57 1.20 -21.49
N LYS A 140 -7.34 0.23 -21.00
CA LYS A 140 -7.04 -1.19 -21.19
C LYS A 140 -7.57 -1.58 -22.54
N THR A 141 -6.68 -2.00 -23.43
CA THR A 141 -7.04 -2.57 -24.73
C THR A 141 -6.73 -4.06 -24.71
N HIS A 142 -7.51 -4.86 -25.42
CA HIS A 142 -7.26 -6.29 -25.56
C HIS A 142 -6.72 -6.56 -26.96
N ALA A 143 -5.67 -7.36 -27.04
CA ALA A 143 -5.00 -7.68 -28.30
C ALA A 143 -4.57 -9.15 -28.32
N GLY A 144 -4.70 -9.80 -29.48
CA GLY A 144 -4.13 -11.13 -29.71
C GLY A 144 -2.66 -11.03 -30.13
N VAL A 145 -1.89 -12.11 -30.04
CA VAL A 145 -0.53 -12.16 -30.60
C VAL A 145 -0.57 -12.76 -31.99
N LEU A 146 0.10 -12.10 -32.94
CA LEU A 146 0.32 -12.61 -34.30
C LEU A 146 1.54 -13.52 -34.34
N GLU A 147 2.69 -12.99 -33.92
CA GLU A 147 3.99 -13.64 -34.04
C GLU A 147 5.00 -13.10 -33.02
N PHE A 148 6.06 -13.85 -32.78
CA PHE A 148 7.12 -13.53 -31.83
C PHE A 148 8.40 -13.13 -32.56
N THR A 149 8.34 -12.04 -33.31
CA THR A 149 9.43 -11.55 -34.20
C THR A 149 9.85 -10.12 -33.89
N ALA A 150 9.30 -9.50 -32.84
CA ALA A 150 9.69 -8.14 -32.45
C ALA A 150 11.07 -8.12 -31.81
N ASP A 151 11.73 -6.97 -31.86
CA ASP A 151 13.01 -6.77 -31.17
C ASP A 151 12.85 -6.86 -29.66
N GLU A 152 13.87 -7.38 -28.98
CA GLU A 152 13.86 -7.53 -27.53
C GLU A 152 13.65 -6.18 -26.83
N GLY A 153 12.64 -6.11 -25.96
CA GLY A 153 12.23 -4.89 -25.27
C GLY A 153 11.14 -4.08 -25.99
N PHE A 154 10.78 -4.43 -27.24
CA PHE A 154 9.78 -3.72 -28.03
C PHE A 154 8.54 -4.58 -28.29
N VAL A 155 7.38 -3.93 -28.43
CA VAL A 155 6.13 -4.56 -28.88
C VAL A 155 5.65 -3.86 -30.13
N ALA A 156 5.45 -4.62 -31.22
CA ALA A 156 4.92 -4.07 -32.44
C ALA A 156 3.39 -4.00 -32.34
N LEU A 157 2.84 -2.78 -32.36
CA LEU A 157 1.40 -2.53 -32.33
C LEU A 157 0.90 -2.09 -33.71
N PRO A 158 -0.23 -2.62 -34.20
CA PRO A 158 -0.86 -2.11 -35.41
C PRO A 158 -1.17 -0.62 -35.25
N VAL A 159 -1.07 0.16 -36.33
CA VAL A 159 -1.37 1.60 -36.31
C VAL A 159 -2.76 1.90 -35.72
N CYS A 160 -3.75 1.04 -35.97
CA CYS A 160 -5.10 1.17 -35.40
C CYS A 160 -5.13 1.03 -33.86
N VAL A 161 -4.27 0.19 -33.28
CA VAL A 161 -4.16 0.02 -31.82
C VAL A 161 -3.30 1.14 -31.22
N TYR A 162 -2.23 1.52 -31.92
CA TYR A 162 -1.33 2.60 -31.52
C TYR A 162 -2.05 3.95 -31.46
N SER A 163 -2.94 4.25 -32.42
CA SER A 163 -3.73 5.48 -32.44
C SER A 163 -4.84 5.55 -31.38
N LEU A 164 -5.29 4.42 -30.84
CA LEU A 164 -6.22 4.36 -29.71
C LEU A 164 -5.54 4.67 -28.36
N GLN A 165 -4.21 4.58 -28.32
CA GLN A 165 -3.38 4.74 -27.13
C GLN A 165 -2.77 6.15 -26.97
N LEU A 166 -2.70 6.93 -28.06
CA LEU A 166 -2.44 8.38 -28.05
C LEU A 166 -3.74 9.18 -27.80
#